data_AF-A0A3S4W062-F1
#
_entry.id   AF-A0A3S4W062-F1
#
_cell.length_a   1.000
_cell.length_b   1.000
_cell.length_c   1.000
_cell.angle_alpha   90.00
_cell.angle_beta   90.00
_cell.angle_gamma   90.00
#
_symmetry.space_group_name_H-M   'P 1'
#
loop_
_entity.id
_entity.type
_entity.pdbx_description
1 polymer ?
#
loop_
_entity_poly.entity_id
_entity_poly.type
_entity_poly.pdbx_seq_one_letter_code
_entity_poly.pdbx_strand_id
1 'polypeptide(L)'
;MGLLNQVVWTFNDIEYKSIDDFNAKVHQYQNLILKEKASWKPEEIVITRGLVDISYTVWIDRDSLAENETLLETDDFFEDEENSEDGLFQAEVEARFRADNGKNFTALELLYKLHQQMTTKELGDHVFFEGLDKDESATNIPRFHLNCGS
;
A
#
# COMPACT_ATOMS: atom_id res chain seq x y z
N MET A 1 -13.81 -5.18 10.02
CA MET A 1 -14.14 -4.96 8.60
C MET A 1 -13.04 -4.08 8.06
N GLY A 2 -12.25 -4.60 7.11
CA GLY A 2 -11.06 -3.93 6.58
C GLY A 2 -11.43 -2.70 5.73
N LEU A 3 -10.53 -1.73 5.70
CA LEU A 3 -10.65 -0.51 4.91
C LEU A 3 -10.42 -0.84 3.43
N LEU A 4 -11.23 -0.27 2.53
CA LEU A 4 -11.14 -0.49 1.08
C LEU A 4 -11.27 -1.95 0.60
N ASN A 5 -11.76 -2.88 1.43
CA ASN A 5 -11.86 -4.31 1.09
C ASN A 5 -12.88 -4.65 -0.03
N GLN A 6 -13.64 -3.67 -0.52
CA GLN A 6 -14.54 -3.80 -1.68
C GLN A 6 -13.92 -3.25 -2.97
N VAL A 7 -12.70 -2.70 -2.89
CA VAL A 7 -11.97 -2.17 -4.04
C VAL A 7 -11.15 -3.29 -4.65
N VAL A 8 -11.36 -3.56 -5.93
CA VAL A 8 -10.43 -4.39 -6.69
C VAL A 8 -9.40 -3.51 -7.36
N TRP A 9 -8.13 -3.84 -7.16
CA TRP A 9 -7.02 -3.17 -7.83
C TRP A 9 -5.85 -4.14 -7.95
N THR A 10 -4.97 -3.89 -8.94
CA THR A 10 -3.72 -4.60 -9.07
C THR A 10 -2.56 -3.61 -9.16
N PHE A 11 -1.58 -3.75 -8.26
CA PHE A 11 -0.34 -3.01 -8.33
C PHE A 11 0.44 -3.43 -9.58
N ASN A 12 1.10 -2.45 -10.20
CA ASN A 12 1.87 -2.62 -11.43
C ASN A 12 2.93 -1.52 -11.51
N ASP A 13 3.79 -1.62 -12.51
CA ASP A 13 4.94 -0.75 -12.75
C ASP A 13 4.58 0.60 -13.41
N ILE A 14 3.30 0.89 -13.62
CA ILE A 14 2.86 2.12 -14.26
C ILE A 14 2.88 3.27 -13.26
N GLU A 15 3.85 4.17 -13.41
CA GLU A 15 3.83 5.44 -12.68
C GLU A 15 2.75 6.38 -13.25
N TYR A 16 1.71 6.65 -12.44
CA TYR A 16 0.63 7.55 -12.84
C TYR A 16 0.98 9.00 -12.50
N LYS A 17 1.16 9.84 -13.53
CA LYS A 17 1.53 11.25 -13.38
C LYS A 17 0.41 12.15 -12.82
N SER A 18 -0.82 11.66 -12.85
CA SER A 18 -2.00 12.38 -12.37
C SER A 18 -2.91 11.44 -11.59
N ILE A 19 -3.44 11.94 -10.47
CA ILE A 19 -4.45 11.24 -9.69
C ILE A 19 -5.75 11.04 -10.49
N ASP A 20 -6.05 11.92 -11.46
CA ASP A 20 -7.22 11.79 -12.33
C ASP A 20 -7.04 10.62 -13.32
N ASP A 21 -5.84 10.47 -13.89
CA ASP A 21 -5.53 9.34 -14.78
C ASP A 21 -5.58 8.02 -14.02
N PHE A 22 -5.04 8.00 -12.80
CA PHE A 22 -5.13 6.86 -11.90
C PHE A 22 -6.59 6.52 -11.56
N ASN A 23 -7.40 7.51 -11.18
CA ASN A 23 -8.81 7.33 -10.87
C ASN A 23 -9.59 6.72 -12.05
N ALA A 24 -9.31 7.19 -13.27
CA ALA A 24 -9.93 6.64 -14.47
C ALA A 24 -9.59 5.15 -14.67
N LYS A 25 -8.35 4.74 -14.34
CA LYS A 25 -7.94 3.33 -14.40
C LYS A 25 -8.57 2.49 -13.29
N VAL A 26 -8.61 2.98 -12.05
CA VAL A 26 -9.29 2.29 -10.95
C VAL A 26 -10.77 2.10 -11.30
N HIS A 27 -11.43 3.14 -11.81
CA HIS A 27 -12.83 3.06 -12.22
C HIS A 27 -13.02 2.06 -13.38
N GLN A 28 -12.13 2.06 -14.38
CA GLN A 28 -12.18 1.10 -15.47
C GLN A 28 -12.02 -0.35 -14.96
N TYR A 29 -11.05 -0.59 -14.08
CA TYR A 29 -10.74 -1.90 -13.54
C TYR A 29 -11.87 -2.45 -12.65
N GLN A 30 -12.42 -1.60 -11.79
CA GLN A 30 -13.60 -1.92 -10.96
C GLN A 30 -14.78 -2.37 -11.83
N ASN A 31 -15.09 -1.65 -12.91
CA ASN A 31 -16.17 -2.02 -13.83
C ASN A 31 -15.87 -3.31 -14.63
N LEU A 32 -14.61 -3.55 -14.99
CA LEU A 32 -14.21 -4.76 -15.69
C LEU A 32 -14.45 -6.02 -14.84
N ILE A 33 -14.04 -5.98 -13.57
CA ILE A 33 -14.08 -7.13 -12.66
C ILE A 33 -15.45 -7.28 -11.98
N LEU A 34 -15.98 -6.20 -11.40
CA LEU A 34 -17.21 -6.25 -10.59
C LEU A 34 -18.49 -5.99 -11.41
N LYS A 35 -18.37 -5.41 -12.61
CA LYS A 35 -19.50 -5.04 -13.47
C LYS A 35 -20.52 -4.19 -12.71
N GLU A 36 -21.78 -4.60 -12.67
CA GLU A 36 -22.87 -3.92 -11.97
C GLU A 36 -22.66 -3.80 -10.45
N LYS A 37 -21.73 -4.57 -9.86
CA LYS A 37 -21.38 -4.48 -8.43
C LYS A 37 -20.32 -3.43 -8.13
N ALA A 38 -19.73 -2.80 -9.16
CA ALA A 38 -18.73 -1.76 -8.98
C ALA A 38 -19.34 -0.58 -8.19
N SER A 39 -18.70 -0.21 -7.09
CA SER A 39 -19.17 0.86 -6.19
C SER A 39 -18.03 1.75 -5.73
N TRP A 40 -17.09 2.03 -6.64
CA TRP A 40 -15.94 2.88 -6.38
C TRP A 40 -16.37 4.30 -5.98
N LYS A 41 -15.94 4.76 -4.80
CA LYS A 41 -16.24 6.07 -4.24
C LYS A 41 -14.94 6.82 -3.96
N PRO A 42 -14.34 7.46 -4.98
CA PRO A 42 -13.01 8.07 -4.87
C PRO A 42 -12.91 9.14 -3.76
N GLU A 43 -13.98 9.92 -3.58
CA GLU A 43 -14.03 11.05 -2.63
C GLU A 43 -14.44 10.63 -1.20
N GLU A 44 -14.71 9.35 -0.95
CA GLU A 44 -15.07 8.89 0.38
C GLU A 44 -13.88 9.07 1.34
N ILE A 45 -14.08 9.77 2.45
CA ILE A 45 -13.05 9.91 3.48
C ILE A 45 -12.92 8.58 4.22
N VAL A 46 -11.78 7.94 4.07
CA VAL A 46 -11.51 6.60 4.62
C VAL A 46 -10.64 6.65 5.87
N ILE A 47 -9.80 7.68 6.02
CA ILE A 47 -9.00 7.93 7.21
C ILE A 47 -9.15 9.39 7.63
N THR A 48 -9.60 9.65 8.85
CA THR A 48 -9.89 11.00 9.37
C THR A 48 -8.68 11.70 10.00
N ARG A 49 -7.47 11.18 9.77
CA ARG A 49 -6.19 11.71 10.26
C ARG A 49 -5.32 12.12 9.08
N GLY A 50 -4.49 13.15 9.27
CA GLY A 50 -3.57 13.65 8.24
C GLY A 50 -2.27 12.86 8.12
N LEU A 51 -2.05 11.88 9.00
CA LEU A 51 -0.95 10.92 8.97
C LEU A 51 -1.52 9.52 9.16
N VAL A 52 -0.95 8.55 8.46
CA VAL A 52 -1.23 7.12 8.61
C VAL A 52 0.06 6.34 8.36
N ASP A 53 0.23 5.27 9.13
CA ASP A 53 1.29 4.29 8.92
C ASP A 53 0.69 3.05 8.26
N ILE A 54 1.33 2.55 7.21
CA ILE A 54 0.91 1.36 6.47
C ILE A 54 2.05 0.35 6.51
N SER A 55 1.82 -0.84 7.08
CA SER A 55 2.77 -1.94 6.98
C SER A 55 2.46 -2.87 5.82
N TYR A 56 3.50 -3.47 5.23
CA TYR A 56 3.40 -4.48 4.18
C TYR A 56 4.67 -5.31 4.10
N THR A 57 4.53 -6.49 3.51
CA THR A 57 5.64 -7.38 3.20
C THR A 57 6.16 -7.13 1.79
N VAL A 58 7.48 -7.05 1.64
CA VAL A 58 8.15 -6.75 0.37
C VAL A 58 9.53 -7.41 0.32
N TRP A 59 10.01 -7.72 -0.88
CA TRP A 59 11.39 -8.18 -1.10
C TRP A 59 12.32 -6.96 -1.21
N ILE A 60 13.31 -6.88 -0.32
CA ILE A 60 14.24 -5.74 -0.24
C ILE A 60 15.68 -6.18 -0.01
N ASP A 61 16.63 -5.36 -0.45
CA ASP A 61 18.00 -5.36 0.05
C ASP A 61 18.20 -4.25 1.11
N ARG A 62 19.43 -4.11 1.62
CA ARG A 62 19.79 -3.12 2.66
C ARG A 62 19.58 -1.67 2.25
N ASP A 63 19.54 -1.36 0.95
CA ASP A 63 19.48 -0.01 0.40
C ASP A 63 18.14 0.31 -0.28
N SER A 64 17.19 -0.64 -0.26
CA SER A 64 15.90 -0.57 -0.98
C SER A 64 14.78 0.21 -0.27
N LEU A 65 15.01 0.65 0.97
CA LEU A 65 14.01 1.41 1.73
C LEU A 65 13.81 2.81 1.14
N ALA A 66 12.55 3.19 0.97
CA ALA A 66 12.16 4.53 0.58
C ALA A 66 12.29 5.50 1.77
N GLU A 67 12.39 6.80 1.49
CA GLU A 67 12.58 7.83 2.53
C GLU A 67 11.47 7.86 3.59
N ASN A 68 10.26 7.41 3.23
CA ASN A 68 9.11 7.34 4.14
C ASN A 68 8.93 5.98 4.81
N GLU A 69 9.86 5.04 4.62
CA GLU A 69 9.79 3.69 5.16
C GLU A 69 10.67 3.49 6.39
N THR A 70 10.31 2.52 7.21
CA THR A 70 11.11 2.00 8.31
C THR A 70 11.00 0.48 8.32
N LEU A 71 12.12 -0.21 8.49
CA LEU A 71 12.16 -1.66 8.64
C LEU A 71 11.55 -2.07 9.99
N LEU A 72 10.68 -3.08 10.00
CA LEU A 72 10.08 -3.62 11.24
C LEU A 72 10.81 -4.85 11.78
N GLU A 73 11.84 -5.30 11.08
CA GLU A 73 12.71 -6.42 11.44
C GLU A 73 13.82 -6.02 12.44
N THR A 74 14.55 -7.01 12.97
CA THR A 74 15.69 -6.79 13.86
C THR A 74 16.93 -6.26 13.12
N ASP A 75 17.85 -5.63 13.85
CA ASP A 75 19.07 -5.04 13.27
C ASP A 75 19.98 -6.05 12.53
N ASP A 76 19.92 -7.32 12.93
CA ASP A 76 20.67 -8.46 12.35
C ASP A 76 19.91 -9.17 11.22
N PHE A 77 18.72 -8.69 10.83
CA PHE A 77 17.86 -9.34 9.82
C PHE A 77 18.58 -9.67 8.51
N PHE A 78 19.39 -8.73 8.02
CA PHE A 78 20.16 -8.92 6.78
C PHE A 78 21.46 -9.72 6.94
N GLU A 79 21.76 -10.25 8.13
CA GLU A 79 22.93 -11.11 8.37
C GLU A 79 22.63 -12.59 8.12
N ASP A 80 21.35 -12.98 8.07
CA ASP A 80 20.91 -14.35 7.81
C ASP A 80 20.73 -14.61 6.30
N GLU A 81 21.84 -14.81 5.60
CA GLU A 81 21.84 -15.05 4.14
C GLU A 81 21.00 -16.28 3.72
N GLU A 82 20.71 -17.22 4.63
CA GLU A 82 19.85 -18.38 4.36
C GLU A 82 18.38 -17.99 4.12
N ASN A 83 17.95 -16.81 4.59
CA ASN A 83 16.60 -16.27 4.41
C ASN A 83 16.49 -15.32 3.20
N SER A 84 17.51 -15.27 2.34
CA SER A 84 17.50 -14.44 1.12
C SER A 84 17.24 -15.27 -0.13
N GLU A 85 16.49 -14.69 -1.07
CA GLU A 85 16.32 -15.21 -2.43
C GLU A 85 16.89 -14.18 -3.41
N ASP A 86 17.88 -14.59 -4.21
CA ASP A 86 18.60 -13.71 -5.16
C ASP A 86 19.15 -12.41 -4.52
N GLY A 87 19.51 -12.47 -3.23
CA GLY A 87 20.03 -11.32 -2.47
C GLY A 87 18.96 -10.37 -1.92
N LEU A 88 17.68 -10.68 -2.12
CA LEU A 88 16.55 -9.98 -1.52
C LEU A 88 16.02 -10.75 -0.31
N PHE A 89 15.55 -10.02 0.68
CA PHE A 89 14.96 -10.54 1.90
C PHE A 89 13.49 -10.14 1.94
N GLN A 90 12.61 -11.08 2.27
CA GLN A 90 11.21 -10.79 2.49
C GLN A 90 11.04 -10.16 3.88
N ALA A 91 10.82 -8.85 3.93
CA ALA A 91 10.74 -8.08 5.17
C ALA A 91 9.38 -7.42 5.35
N GLU A 92 8.95 -7.23 6.59
CA GLU A 92 7.89 -6.28 6.91
C GLU A 92 8.46 -4.86 7.05
N VAL A 93 7.86 -3.92 6.31
CA VAL A 93 8.23 -2.49 6.36
C VAL A 93 7.00 -1.66 6.70
N GLU A 94 7.20 -0.51 7.32
CA GLU A 94 6.17 0.49 7.58
C GLU A 94 6.44 1.76 6.78
N ALA A 95 5.49 2.16 5.93
CA ALA A 95 5.50 3.43 5.22
C ALA A 95 4.59 4.46 5.90
N ARG A 96 5.12 5.65 6.19
CA ARG A 96 4.33 6.78 6.70
C ARG A 96 3.84 7.67 5.57
N PHE A 97 2.52 7.79 5.44
CA PHE A 97 1.89 8.70 4.50
C PHE A 97 1.37 9.97 5.17
N ARG A 98 1.41 11.07 4.42
CA ARG A 98 0.79 12.34 4.78
C ARG A 98 -0.32 12.67 3.79
N ALA A 99 -1.46 13.08 4.34
CA ALA A 99 -2.58 13.55 3.53
C ALA A 99 -2.22 14.86 2.84
N ASP A 100 -2.58 15.02 1.57
CA ASP A 100 -2.29 16.21 0.76
C ASP A 100 -2.98 17.45 1.35
N ASN A 101 -4.19 17.27 1.87
CA ASN A 101 -4.92 18.33 2.58
C ASN A 101 -4.47 18.51 4.05
N GLY A 102 -3.54 17.68 4.53
CA GLY A 102 -3.01 17.67 5.89
C GLY A 102 -3.98 17.20 6.99
N LYS A 103 -5.17 16.70 6.65
CA LYS A 103 -6.27 16.43 7.58
C LYS A 103 -6.85 15.02 7.49
N ASN A 104 -7.07 14.50 6.29
CA ASN A 104 -7.73 13.21 6.05
C ASN A 104 -7.39 12.67 4.66
N PHE A 105 -7.51 11.36 4.48
CA PHE A 105 -7.34 10.69 3.20
C PHE A 105 -8.69 10.33 2.61
N THR A 106 -8.88 10.64 1.33
CA THR A 106 -9.93 10.02 0.52
C THR A 106 -9.51 8.62 0.07
N ALA A 107 -10.48 7.80 -0.35
CA ALA A 107 -10.21 6.47 -0.90
C ALA A 107 -9.24 6.54 -2.08
N LEU A 108 -9.44 7.51 -2.98
CA LEU A 108 -8.59 7.74 -4.14
C LEU A 108 -7.18 8.15 -3.76
N GLU A 109 -7.03 9.12 -2.85
CA GLU A 109 -5.72 9.59 -2.42
C GLU A 109 -4.90 8.47 -1.77
N LEU A 110 -5.54 7.71 -0.86
CA LEU A 110 -4.87 6.60 -0.18
C LEU A 110 -4.41 5.54 -1.18
N LEU A 111 -5.31 5.08 -2.06
CA LEU A 111 -4.98 4.06 -3.04
C LEU A 111 -3.92 4.54 -4.05
N TYR A 112 -3.96 5.81 -4.44
CA TYR A 112 -2.96 6.41 -5.31
C TYR A 112 -1.58 6.42 -4.66
N LYS A 113 -1.47 6.88 -3.41
CA LYS A 113 -0.20 6.88 -2.67
C LYS A 113 0.35 5.46 -2.47
N LEU A 114 -0.52 4.50 -2.14
CA LEU A 114 -0.13 3.08 -2.07
C LEU A 114 0.40 2.60 -3.41
N HIS A 115 -0.31 2.86 -4.52
CA HIS A 115 0.14 2.42 -5.83
C HIS A 115 1.49 3.03 -6.23
N GLN A 116 1.68 4.33 -6.02
CA GLN A 116 2.96 4.98 -6.29
C GLN A 116 4.08 4.40 -5.42
N GLN A 117 3.82 4.11 -4.14
CA GLN A 117 4.78 3.42 -3.26
C GLN A 117 5.18 2.06 -3.84
N MET A 118 4.22 1.28 -4.33
CA MET A 118 4.47 -0.06 -4.86
C MET A 118 5.22 -0.07 -6.20
N THR A 119 5.19 1.03 -6.97
CA THR A 119 5.92 1.09 -8.26
C THR A 119 7.44 0.98 -8.12
N THR A 120 7.99 1.21 -6.93
CA THR A 120 9.43 1.13 -6.66
C THR A 120 9.80 -0.16 -5.93
N LYS A 121 8.91 -1.16 -5.86
CA LYS A 121 9.04 -2.32 -4.97
C LYS A 121 8.95 -3.64 -5.70
N GLU A 122 9.69 -4.62 -5.21
CA GLU A 122 9.58 -6.01 -5.63
C GLU A 122 8.57 -6.72 -4.73
N LEU A 123 7.33 -6.81 -5.19
CA LEU A 123 6.24 -7.48 -4.46
C LEU A 123 6.17 -8.99 -4.77
N GLY A 124 6.99 -9.50 -5.70
CA GLY A 124 6.85 -10.84 -6.22
C GLY A 124 5.50 -11.05 -6.91
N ASP A 125 4.90 -12.21 -6.72
CA ASP A 125 3.59 -12.55 -7.30
C ASP A 125 2.41 -11.83 -6.60
N HIS A 126 2.66 -11.05 -5.54
CA HIS A 126 1.64 -10.37 -4.73
C HIS A 126 1.23 -9.02 -5.32
N VAL A 127 0.41 -9.04 -6.36
CA VAL A 127 -0.01 -7.81 -7.06
C VAL A 127 -1.48 -7.45 -6.85
N PHE A 128 -2.30 -8.25 -6.17
CA PHE A 128 -3.73 -7.96 -6.01
C PHE A 128 -4.02 -7.26 -4.69
N PHE A 129 -4.56 -6.05 -4.74
CA PHE A 129 -4.98 -5.31 -3.55
C PHE A 129 -6.23 -5.94 -2.93
N GLU A 130 -6.16 -6.34 -1.65
CA GLU A 130 -7.27 -6.95 -0.92
C GLU A 130 -7.83 -6.06 0.21
N GLY A 131 -7.30 -4.85 0.36
CA GLY A 131 -7.71 -3.89 1.38
C GLY A 131 -6.65 -3.70 2.46
N LEU A 132 -7.03 -2.94 3.49
CA LEU A 132 -6.19 -2.64 4.63
C LEU A 132 -6.85 -3.11 5.91
N ASP A 133 -6.15 -3.90 6.72
CA ASP A 133 -6.62 -4.28 8.04
C ASP A 133 -6.04 -3.36 9.10
N LYS A 134 -6.87 -2.99 10.07
CA LYS A 134 -6.42 -2.12 11.14
C LYS A 134 -5.48 -2.90 12.05
N ASP A 135 -4.31 -2.33 12.30
CA ASP A 135 -3.33 -2.86 13.23
C ASP A 135 -3.34 -2.04 14.54
N GLU A 136 -2.81 -2.63 15.61
CA GLU A 136 -2.61 -1.95 16.88
C GLU A 136 -1.41 -0.99 16.77
N SER A 137 -1.67 0.31 16.84
CA SER A 137 -0.61 1.30 16.91
C SER A 137 -0.22 1.55 18.37
N ALA A 138 1.08 1.44 18.69
CA ALA A 138 1.63 1.95 19.95
C ALA A 138 1.66 3.50 20.00
N THR A 139 1.38 4.15 18.86
CA THR A 139 1.41 5.60 18.68
C THR A 139 -0.01 6.18 18.51
N ASN A 140 -0.12 7.52 18.48
CA ASN A 140 -1.35 8.22 18.15
C ASN A 140 -1.65 8.28 16.63
N ILE A 141 -0.80 7.66 15.80
CA ILE A 141 -0.98 7.60 14.35
C ILE A 141 -1.69 6.27 14.03
N PRO A 142 -2.81 6.29 13.28
CA PRO A 142 -3.45 5.05 12.85
C PRO A 142 -2.47 4.20 12.04
N ARG A 143 -2.42 2.91 12.35
CA ARG A 143 -1.66 1.91 11.60
C ARG A 143 -2.61 0.94 10.91
N PHE A 144 -2.28 0.57 9.68
CA PHE A 144 -2.95 -0.50 8.95
C PHE A 144 -1.94 -1.42 8.27
N HIS A 145 -2.26 -2.70 8.17
CA HIS A 145 -1.54 -3.65 7.34
C HIS A 145 -2.18 -3.72 5.95
N LEU A 146 -1.37 -3.65 4.90
CA LEU A 146 -1.79 -3.81 3.52
C LEU A 146 -1.81 -5.29 3.14
N ASN A 147 -3.00 -5.79 2.80
CA ASN A 147 -3.18 -7.15 2.33
C ASN A 147 -3.04 -7.21 0.81
N CYS A 148 -2.14 -8.07 0.35
CA CYS A 148 -1.99 -8.41 -1.07
C CYS A 148 -2.23 -9.90 -1.29
N GLY A 149 -3.08 -10.22 -2.26
CA GLY A 149 -3.30 -11.58 -2.75
C GLY A 149 -2.30 -11.98 -3.84
N SER A 150 -2.05 -13.29 -3.94
CA SER A 150 -1.34 -13.97 -5.04
C SER A 150 -2.31 -14.57 -6.05
#